data_AF-A0A355FL85-F1
#
_entry.id   AF-A0A355FL85-F1
#
_cell.length_a   1.000
_cell.length_b   1.000
_cell.length_c   1.000
_cell.angle_alpha   90.00
_cell.angle_beta   90.00
_cell.angle_gamma   90.00
#
_symmetry.space_group_name_H-M   'P 1'
#
loop_
_entity.id
_entity.type
_entity.pdbx_description
1 polymer ?
#
loop_
_entity_poly.entity_id
_entity_poly.type
_entity_poly.pdbx_seq_one_letter_code
_entity_poly.pdbx_strand_id
1 'polypeptide(L)'
;FSMLVLLPQEGKQLQDVVPVLKEGDYWAHFTSGLHNAEVELSLPKFKTEYSKRLNDILIDKMGMGIAFSNAADFSRMSDQDANISFVKQDTYIGTDEEGTEAAAVTVVG
;
A
#
# COMPACT_ATOMS: atom_id res chain seq x y z
N PHE A 1 8.24 -2.84 15.75
CA PHE A 1 7.22 -2.52 14.75
C PHE A 1 5.92 -2.16 15.46
N SER A 2 5.06 -1.35 14.85
CA SER A 2 3.75 -0.99 15.41
C SER A 2 2.71 -0.88 14.28
N MET A 3 1.44 -1.09 14.63
CA MET A 3 0.30 -0.81 13.75
C MET A 3 -0.32 0.54 14.16
N LEU A 4 -0.53 1.41 13.18
CA LEU A 4 -1.25 2.67 13.38
C LEU A 4 -2.70 2.49 12.94
N VAL A 5 -3.64 2.62 13.87
CA VAL A 5 -5.07 2.45 13.61
C VAL A 5 -5.73 3.83 13.62
N LEU A 6 -6.39 4.19 12.52
CA LEU A 6 -7.17 5.42 12.40
C LEU A 6 -8.65 5.06 12.44
N LEU A 7 -9.33 5.49 13.50
CA LEU A 7 -10.77 5.34 13.64
C LEU A 7 -11.43 6.70 13.38
N PRO A 8 -12.19 6.85 12.27
CA PRO A 8 -12.96 8.07 12.03
C PRO A 8 -13.92 8.35 13.20
N GLN A 9 -14.11 9.62 13.52
CA GLN A 9 -15.15 10.04 14.47
C GLN A 9 -16.54 9.62 13.97
N GLU A 10 -17.48 9.45 14.89
CA GLU A 10 -18.86 9.13 14.58
C GLU A 10 -19.45 10.10 13.54
N GLY A 11 -20.16 9.55 12.54
CA GLY A 11 -20.72 10.32 11.43
C GLY A 11 -19.75 10.66 10.29
N LYS A 12 -18.46 10.31 10.39
CA LYS A 12 -17.49 10.40 9.28
C LYS A 12 -17.37 9.07 8.55
N GLN A 13 -17.30 9.13 7.21
CA GLN A 13 -17.07 7.97 6.36
C GLN A 13 -15.62 7.93 5.89
N LEU A 14 -15.15 6.73 5.50
CA LEU A 14 -13.77 6.56 5.02
C LEU A 14 -13.44 7.47 3.83
N GLN A 15 -14.41 7.71 2.95
CA GLN A 15 -14.26 8.60 1.80
C GLN A 15 -13.97 10.06 2.19
N ASP A 16 -14.37 10.49 3.39
CA ASP A 16 -14.10 11.83 3.90
C ASP A 16 -12.67 11.95 4.45
N VAL A 17 -12.09 10.83 4.91
CA VAL A 17 -10.80 10.78 5.61
C VAL A 17 -9.64 10.48 4.65
N VAL A 18 -9.83 9.54 3.71
CA VAL A 18 -8.77 9.10 2.78
C VAL A 18 -8.11 10.23 1.98
N PRO A 19 -8.81 11.28 1.51
CA PRO A 19 -8.18 12.40 0.84
C PRO A 19 -7.20 13.17 1.73
N VAL A 20 -7.56 13.38 3.00
CA VAL A 20 -6.76 14.12 3.98
C VAL A 20 -5.45 13.39 4.28
N LEU A 21 -5.46 12.06 4.26
CA LEU A 21 -4.25 11.24 4.45
C LEU A 21 -3.18 11.45 3.36
N LYS A 22 -3.53 12.10 2.24
CA LYS A 22 -2.62 12.41 1.13
C LYS A 22 -2.02 13.81 1.23
N GLU A 23 -2.48 14.62 2.18
CA GLU A 23 -1.94 15.96 2.42
C GLU A 23 -0.52 15.85 2.99
N GLY A 24 0.36 16.75 2.55
CA GLY A 24 1.81 16.52 2.64
C GLY A 24 2.35 16.32 4.05
N ASP A 25 1.98 17.20 4.98
CA ASP A 25 2.49 17.19 6.35
C ASP A 25 1.56 16.47 7.34
N TYR A 26 0.42 15.93 6.87
CA TYR A 26 -0.59 15.30 7.72
C TYR A 26 0.00 14.24 8.64
N TRP A 27 0.80 13.31 8.10
CA TRP A 27 1.36 12.22 8.88
C TRP A 27 2.38 12.68 9.93
N ALA A 28 3.19 13.70 9.61
CA ALA A 28 4.13 14.27 10.56
C ALA A 28 3.39 14.95 11.73
N HIS A 29 2.38 15.76 11.42
CA HIS A 29 1.56 16.40 12.44
C HIS A 29 0.77 15.39 13.27
N PHE A 30 0.10 14.45 12.62
CA PHE A 30 -0.69 13.41 13.27
C PHE A 30 0.14 12.58 14.24
N THR A 31 1.29 12.07 13.78
CA THR A 31 2.16 11.22 14.61
C THR A 31 2.84 11.98 15.73
N SER A 32 3.10 13.29 15.57
CA SER A 32 3.69 14.12 16.64
C SER A 32 2.80 14.30 17.87
N GLY A 33 1.48 14.14 17.72
CA GLY A 33 0.51 14.24 18.83
C GLY A 33 0.29 12.93 19.60
N LEU A 34 0.87 11.83 19.13
CA LEU A 34 0.74 10.53 19.80
C LEU A 34 1.53 10.54 21.11
N HIS A 35 0.90 10.04 22.15
CA HIS A 35 1.50 9.88 23.47
C HIS A 35 0.95 8.62 24.12
N ASN A 36 1.64 8.11 25.14
CA ASN A 36 1.19 6.94 25.88
C ASN A 36 -0.07 7.30 26.70
N ALA A 37 -1.11 6.49 26.56
CA ALA A 37 -2.35 6.61 27.30
C ALA A 37 -2.90 5.23 27.62
N GLU A 38 -3.61 5.09 28.74
CA GLU A 38 -4.38 3.90 29.05
C GLU A 38 -5.69 3.95 28.24
N VAL A 39 -5.99 2.88 27.51
CA VAL A 39 -7.14 2.81 26.59
C VAL A 39 -7.83 1.46 26.69
N GLU A 40 -9.16 1.46 26.62
CA GLU A 40 -9.95 0.25 26.41
C GLU A 40 -10.08 0.02 24.90
N LEU A 41 -9.29 -0.92 24.37
CA LEU A 41 -9.20 -1.19 22.93
C LEU A 41 -10.10 -2.35 22.53
N SER A 42 -11.05 -2.08 21.63
CA SER A 42 -11.77 -3.11 20.88
C SER A 42 -11.30 -3.12 19.44
N LEU A 43 -10.54 -4.16 19.05
CA LEU A 43 -10.06 -4.35 17.69
C LEU A 43 -10.52 -5.73 17.18
N PRO A 44 -11.25 -5.81 16.05
CA PRO A 44 -11.72 -7.09 15.54
C PRO A 44 -10.55 -7.92 15.01
N LYS A 45 -10.66 -9.25 15.14
CA LYS A 45 -9.84 -10.15 14.32
C LYS A 45 -10.25 -9.99 12.87
N PHE A 46 -9.28 -9.87 11.99
CA PHE A 46 -9.57 -9.84 10.56
C PHE A 46 -8.46 -10.53 9.79
N LYS A 47 -8.86 -11.03 8.62
CA LYS A 47 -7.98 -11.64 7.64
C LYS A 47 -8.37 -11.06 6.28
N THR A 48 -7.41 -10.51 5.54
CA THR A 48 -7.63 -10.06 4.17
C THR A 48 -6.48 -10.45 3.26
N GLU A 49 -6.85 -10.77 2.03
CA GLU A 49 -5.95 -11.13 0.95
C GLU A 49 -6.27 -10.22 -0.24
N TYR A 50 -5.24 -9.79 -0.94
CA TYR A 50 -5.39 -8.93 -2.10
C TYR A 50 -4.46 -9.38 -3.21
N SER A 51 -4.97 -9.40 -4.44
CA SER A 51 -4.21 -9.76 -5.63
C SER A 51 -4.52 -8.77 -6.72
N LYS A 52 -3.49 -8.17 -7.34
CA LYS A 52 -3.68 -7.21 -8.41
C LYS A 52 -2.55 -7.20 -9.42
N ARG A 53 -2.92 -7.09 -10.71
CA ARG A 53 -2.01 -6.59 -11.74
C ARG A 53 -1.95 -5.08 -11.67
N LEU A 54 -0.74 -4.55 -11.48
CA LEU A 54 -0.48 -3.14 -11.26
C LEU A 54 -0.25 -2.36 -12.57
N ASN A 55 -0.20 -3.04 -13.72
CA ASN A 55 0.05 -2.45 -15.04
C ASN A 55 -0.70 -1.11 -15.24
N ASP A 56 -2.03 -1.11 -15.20
CA ASP A 56 -2.84 0.10 -15.47
C ASP A 56 -2.54 1.24 -14.48
N ILE A 57 -2.28 0.91 -13.21
CA ILE A 57 -1.92 1.92 -12.21
C ILE A 57 -0.54 2.50 -12.54
N LEU A 58 0.44 1.64 -12.81
CA LEU A 58 1.82 2.05 -13.07
C LEU A 58 1.90 2.85 -14.37
N ILE A 59 1.24 2.39 -15.43
CA ILE A 59 1.22 3.01 -16.75
C ILE A 59 0.42 4.31 -16.71
N ASP A 60 -0.87 4.25 -16.36
CA ASP A 60 -1.80 5.36 -16.60
C ASP A 60 -1.87 6.36 -15.44
N LYS A 61 -1.61 5.91 -14.21
CA LYS A 61 -1.80 6.75 -13.00
C LYS A 61 -0.49 7.25 -12.42
N MET A 62 0.60 6.50 -12.59
CA MET A 62 1.92 6.83 -12.04
C MET A 62 2.95 7.22 -13.12
N GLY A 63 2.60 7.11 -14.41
CA GLY A 63 3.43 7.61 -15.51
C GLY A 63 4.59 6.70 -15.92
N MET A 64 4.57 5.42 -15.55
CA MET A 64 5.63 4.44 -15.84
C MET A 64 5.46 3.76 -17.22
N GLY A 65 4.75 4.37 -18.18
CA GLY A 65 4.38 3.72 -19.44
C GLY A 65 5.55 3.22 -20.30
N ILE A 66 6.69 3.92 -20.32
CA ILE A 66 7.86 3.56 -21.14
C ILE A 66 8.37 2.15 -20.81
N ALA A 67 8.42 1.79 -19.53
CA ALA A 67 8.95 0.50 -19.07
C ALA A 67 8.14 -0.71 -19.56
N PHE A 68 6.87 -0.51 -19.94
CA PHE A 68 5.96 -1.54 -20.46
C PHE A 68 5.83 -1.51 -21.99
N SER A 69 6.70 -0.76 -22.67
CA SER A 69 6.62 -0.53 -24.12
C SER A 69 7.92 -0.96 -24.81
N ASN A 70 7.91 -0.98 -26.14
CA ASN A 70 9.11 -1.23 -26.95
C ASN A 70 10.15 -0.10 -26.88
N ALA A 71 9.83 1.03 -26.22
CA ALA A 71 10.78 2.10 -25.94
C ALA A 71 11.51 1.90 -24.59
N ALA A 72 11.25 0.81 -23.87
CA ALA A 72 11.97 0.49 -22.65
C ALA A 72 13.46 0.26 -22.94
N ASP A 73 14.32 0.81 -22.09
CA ASP A 73 15.76 0.59 -22.15
C ASP A 73 16.22 -0.21 -20.93
N PHE A 74 16.37 -1.52 -21.13
CA PHE A 74 16.95 -2.45 -20.16
C PHE A 74 18.32 -2.97 -20.61
N SER A 75 19.05 -2.20 -21.43
CA SER A 75 20.39 -2.57 -21.96
C SER A 75 21.44 -2.87 -20.89
N ARG A 76 21.23 -2.41 -19.65
CA ARG A 76 22.09 -2.73 -18.50
C ARG A 76 21.81 -4.09 -17.86
N MET A 77 20.74 -4.77 -18.27
CA MET A 77 20.31 -6.07 -17.73
C MET A 77 20.38 -7.20 -18.76
N SER A 78 20.23 -6.87 -20.04
CA SER A 78 20.14 -7.83 -21.14
C SER A 78 20.72 -7.23 -22.41
N ASP A 79 21.44 -8.05 -23.19
CA ASP A 79 21.91 -7.69 -24.53
C ASP A 79 20.78 -7.76 -25.58
N GLN A 80 19.62 -8.30 -25.21
CA GLN A 80 18.40 -8.33 -26.02
C GLN A 80 17.41 -7.25 -25.56
N ASP A 81 16.66 -6.70 -26.52
CA ASP A 81 15.54 -5.80 -26.23
C ASP A 81 14.55 -6.49 -25.28
N ALA A 82 14.22 -5.80 -24.18
CA ALA A 82 13.32 -6.30 -23.16
C ALA A 82 12.36 -5.18 -22.72
N ASN A 83 11.21 -5.56 -22.19
CA ASN A 83 10.27 -4.66 -21.53
C ASN A 83 9.59 -5.41 -20.36
N ILE A 84 8.87 -4.67 -19.53
CA ILE A 84 8.01 -5.26 -18.51
C ILE A 84 6.67 -5.61 -19.16
N SER A 85 6.30 -6.88 -19.13
CA SER A 85 5.00 -7.36 -19.57
C SER A 85 3.94 -7.17 -18.49
N PHE A 86 4.27 -7.48 -17.23
CA PHE A 86 3.36 -7.34 -16.10
C PHE A 86 4.06 -7.09 -14.78
N VAL A 87 3.34 -6.42 -13.88
CA VAL A 87 3.67 -6.38 -12.46
C VAL A 87 2.45 -6.90 -11.71
N LYS A 88 2.62 -7.97 -10.95
CA LYS A 88 1.58 -8.54 -10.09
C LYS A 88 2.00 -8.42 -8.64
N GLN A 89 1.10 -7.94 -7.80
CA GLN A 89 1.30 -7.89 -6.35
C GLN A 89 0.19 -8.65 -5.64
N ASP A 90 0.60 -9.61 -4.81
CA ASP A 90 -0.23 -10.39 -3.91
C ASP A 90 0.12 -10.00 -2.47
N THR A 91 -0.88 -9.75 -1.63
CA THR A 91 -0.67 -9.38 -0.22
C THR A 91 -1.63 -10.10 0.70
N TYR A 92 -1.19 -10.32 1.93
CA TYR A 92 -1.92 -10.95 3.00
C TYR A 92 -1.71 -10.15 4.29
N ILE A 93 -2.78 -9.98 5.07
CA ILE A 93 -2.68 -9.55 6.47
C ILE A 93 -3.75 -10.25 7.31
N GLY A 94 -3.31 -10.79 8.44
CA GLY A 94 -4.13 -11.35 9.50
C GLY A 94 -3.80 -10.67 10.82
N THR A 95 -4.81 -10.42 11.66
CA THR A 95 -4.61 -9.91 13.02
C THR A 95 -5.50 -10.66 14.00
N ASP A 96 -4.89 -11.08 15.10
CA ASP A 96 -5.50 -11.74 16.25
C ASP A 96 -4.93 -11.17 17.57
N GLU A 97 -5.21 -11.82 18.69
CA GLU A 97 -4.75 -11.38 20.01
C GLU A 97 -3.25 -11.61 20.24
N GLU A 98 -2.62 -12.52 19.50
CA GLU A 98 -1.18 -12.76 19.59
C GLU A 98 -0.40 -11.70 18.79
N GLY A 99 -0.99 -11.21 17.69
CA GLY A 99 -0.48 -10.05 16.97
C GLY A 99 -0.93 -9.98 15.52
N THR A 100 0.01 -9.64 14.64
CA THR A 100 -0.25 -9.43 13.21
C THR A 100 0.71 -10.27 12.38
N GLU A 101 0.16 -11.06 11.46
CA GLU A 101 0.90 -11.71 10.38
C GLU A 101 0.61 -10.96 9.09
N ALA A 102 1.66 -10.53 8.38
CA ALA A 102 1.51 -9.85 7.10
C ALA A 102 2.57 -10.33 6.11
N ALA A 103 2.16 -10.52 4.86
CA ALA A 103 3.04 -10.96 3.77
C ALA A 103 2.70 -10.24 2.46
N ALA A 104 3.70 -10.06 1.61
CA ALA A 104 3.53 -9.50 0.27
C ALA A 104 4.52 -10.14 -0.69
N VAL A 105 4.06 -10.44 -1.91
CA VAL A 105 4.87 -10.96 -3.01
C VAL A 105 4.60 -10.11 -4.25
N THR A 106 5.66 -9.57 -4.84
CA THR A 106 5.60 -8.84 -6.09
C THR A 106 6.40 -9.59 -7.15
N VAL A 107 5.75 -9.86 -8.28
CA VAL A 107 6.36 -10.52 -9.44
C VAL A 107 6.34 -9.56 -10.62
N VAL A 108 7.50 -9.39 -11.24
CA VAL A 108 7.69 -8.64 -12.49
C VAL A 108 8.09 -9.63 -13.57
N GLY A 109 7.42 -9.56 -14.72
CA GLY A 109 7.72 -10.37 -15.90
C GLY A 109 7.37 -9.65 -17.17
#